data_AF-A0A8M8UTR2-F1
#
_entry.id   AF-A0A8M8UTR2-F1
#
_cell.length_a   1.000
_cell.length_b   1.000
_cell.length_c   1.000
_cell.angle_alpha   90.00
_cell.angle_beta   90.00
_cell.angle_gamma   90.00
#
_symmetry.space_group_name_H-M   'P 1'
#
loop_
_entity.id
_entity.type
_entity.pdbx_description
1 polymer ?
#
loop_
_entity_poly.entity_id
_entity_poly.type
_entity_poly.pdbx_seq_one_letter_code
_entity_poly.pdbx_strand_id
1 'polypeptide(L)'
;MDPVAAEVEKVKNDFQETYNQTLKHIDSIQEYGKTSRITNPSEAEEAEKKESLPRLNGLAQDGLNMLQSLQFNLDLLALQLPSVDDVDKAQSLAQSWKTQIQSLRLSLRNANLQAKANMRKAAQQEEIVVT
;
A
#
# COMPACT_ATOMS: atom_id res chain seq x y z
N MET A 1 23.11 12.43 19.89
CA MET A 1 22.42 12.50 18.60
C MET A 1 21.49 13.70 18.66
N ASP A 2 21.43 14.53 17.63
CA ASP A 2 20.48 15.65 17.58
C ASP A 2 19.03 15.10 17.60
N PRO A 3 18.15 15.58 18.51
CA PRO A 3 16.78 15.06 18.62
C PRO A 3 15.97 15.17 17.31
N VAL A 4 16.17 16.24 16.54
CA VAL A 4 15.47 16.43 15.25
C VAL A 4 15.96 15.42 14.22
N ALA A 5 17.28 15.25 14.09
CA ALA A 5 17.86 14.23 13.21
C ALA A 5 17.41 12.80 13.57
N ALA A 6 17.25 12.48 14.86
CA ALA A 6 16.76 11.17 15.30
C ALA A 6 15.29 10.95 14.89
N GLU A 7 14.42 11.96 15.02
CA GLU A 7 13.03 11.88 14.59
C GLU A 7 12.92 11.78 13.06
N VAL A 8 13.77 12.48 12.31
CA VAL A 8 13.84 12.37 10.85
C VAL A 8 14.16 10.93 10.41
N GLU A 9 15.13 10.27 11.04
CA GLU A 9 15.44 8.87 10.75
C GLU A 9 14.29 7.92 11.12
N LYS A 10 13.60 8.18 12.24
CA LYS A 10 12.40 7.43 12.61
C LYS A 10 11.30 7.57 11.55
N VAL A 11 10.99 8.79 11.11
CA VAL A 11 9.98 9.07 10.08
C VAL A 11 10.33 8.38 8.75
N LYS A 12 11.61 8.31 8.37
CA LYS A 12 12.05 7.55 7.18
C LYS A 12 11.79 6.06 7.31
N ASN A 13 12.09 5.47 8.46
CA ASN A 13 11.85 4.05 8.72
C ASN A 13 10.35 3.73 8.72
N ASP A 14 9.57 4.55 9.44
CA ASP A 14 8.10 4.43 9.51
C ASP A 14 7.48 4.55 8.10
N PHE A 15 8.00 5.45 7.26
CA PHE A 15 7.54 5.62 5.87
C PHE A 15 7.83 4.37 5.04
N GLN A 16 9.05 3.86 5.10
CA GLN A 16 9.45 2.68 4.33
C GLN A 16 8.65 1.43 4.74
N GLU A 17 8.42 1.23 6.03
CA GLU A 17 7.59 0.13 6.53
C GLU A 17 6.14 0.26 6.06
N THR A 18 5.54 1.44 6.26
CA THR A 18 4.16 1.73 5.84
C THR A 18 4.00 1.55 4.33
N TYR A 19 4.99 1.98 3.54
CA TYR A 19 5.00 1.86 2.09
C TYR A 19 4.94 0.39 1.66
N ASN A 20 5.83 -0.43 2.23
CA ASN A 20 5.90 -1.86 1.93
C ASN A 20 4.62 -2.60 2.34
N GLN A 21 4.03 -2.27 3.49
CA GLN A 21 2.76 -2.86 3.93
C GLN A 21 1.61 -2.45 2.99
N THR A 22 1.52 -1.17 2.64
CA THR A 22 0.50 -0.65 1.70
C THR A 22 0.60 -1.33 0.35
N LEU A 23 1.81 -1.52 -0.17
CA LEU A 23 2.05 -2.23 -1.43
C LEU A 23 1.58 -3.69 -1.37
N LYS A 24 1.87 -4.41 -0.29
CA LYS A 24 1.39 -5.79 -0.08
C LYS A 24 -0.14 -5.89 -0.09
N HIS A 25 -0.83 -4.93 0.51
CA HIS A 25 -2.29 -4.87 0.47
C HIS A 25 -2.79 -4.63 -0.96
N ILE A 26 -2.17 -3.71 -1.71
CA ILE A 26 -2.51 -3.46 -3.12
C ILE A 26 -2.29 -4.71 -3.99
N ASP A 27 -1.19 -5.42 -3.80
CA ASP A 27 -0.91 -6.67 -4.53
C ASP A 27 -1.95 -7.74 -4.19
N SER A 28 -2.33 -7.86 -2.93
CA SER A 28 -3.39 -8.78 -2.49
C SER A 28 -4.75 -8.44 -3.11
N ILE A 29 -5.07 -7.14 -3.27
CA ILE A 29 -6.27 -6.67 -3.98
C ILE A 29 -6.18 -7.06 -5.46
N GLN A 30 -5.03 -6.86 -6.10
CA GLN A 30 -4.85 -7.13 -7.53
C GLN A 30 -5.03 -8.63 -7.87
N GLU A 31 -4.66 -9.50 -6.94
CA GLU A 31 -4.82 -10.96 -7.04
C GLU A 31 -6.20 -11.44 -6.53
N TYR A 32 -7.00 -10.56 -5.94
CA TYR A 32 -8.31 -10.90 -5.41
C TYR A 32 -9.23 -11.42 -6.52
N GLY A 33 -9.93 -12.52 -6.23
CA GLY A 33 -10.84 -13.18 -7.18
C GLY A 33 -10.16 -14.01 -8.26
N LYS A 34 -8.82 -14.16 -8.26
CA LYS A 34 -8.14 -15.09 -9.19
C LYS A 34 -8.17 -16.56 -8.73
N THR A 35 -8.69 -16.84 -7.55
CA THR A 35 -8.78 -18.19 -6.99
C THR A 35 -9.90 -19.00 -7.68
N SER A 36 -9.69 -19.41 -8.93
CA SER A 36 -10.50 -20.42 -9.64
C SER A 36 -9.63 -21.57 -10.20
N ARG A 37 -8.36 -21.66 -9.79
CA ARG A 37 -7.53 -22.85 -9.96
C ARG A 37 -6.65 -23.05 -8.73
N ILE A 38 -7.18 -23.73 -7.71
CA ILE A 38 -6.36 -24.39 -6.71
C ILE A 38 -6.83 -25.84 -6.67
N THR A 39 -5.94 -26.72 -7.12
CA THR A 39 -6.16 -28.16 -7.33
C THR A 39 -6.01 -29.00 -6.05
N ASN A 40 -5.82 -28.39 -4.88
CA ASN A 40 -5.54 -29.12 -3.63
C ASN A 40 -6.38 -28.60 -2.45
N PRO A 41 -7.05 -29.49 -1.68
CA PRO A 41 -7.90 -29.11 -0.54
C PRO A 41 -7.14 -28.45 0.63
N SER A 42 -5.83 -28.65 0.75
CA SER A 42 -5.02 -28.03 1.82
C SER A 42 -4.79 -26.53 1.65
N GLU A 43 -4.92 -25.99 0.44
CA GLU A 43 -4.76 -24.56 0.15
C GLU A 43 -6.11 -23.80 0.20
N ALA A 44 -7.24 -24.52 0.23
CA ALA A 44 -8.57 -23.94 0.42
C ALA A 44 -8.75 -23.40 1.87
N GLU A 45 -8.16 -24.09 2.86
CA GLU A 45 -8.11 -23.64 4.26
C GLU A 45 -7.23 -22.38 4.45
N GLU A 46 -6.23 -22.17 3.60
CA GLU A 46 -5.46 -20.92 3.55
C GLU A 46 -6.19 -19.80 2.81
N ALA A 47 -7.05 -20.14 1.84
CA ALA A 47 -7.89 -19.18 1.14
C ALA A 47 -8.98 -18.58 2.05
N GLU A 48 -9.46 -19.31 3.06
CA GLU A 48 -10.40 -18.82 4.08
C GLU A 48 -9.80 -17.74 5.01
N LYS A 49 -8.47 -17.59 5.05
CA LYS A 49 -7.79 -16.53 5.81
C LYS A 49 -7.45 -15.29 4.97
N LYS A 50 -7.92 -15.22 3.72
CA LYS A 50 -7.71 -14.01 2.92
C LYS A 50 -8.65 -12.92 3.40
N GLU A 51 -8.09 -11.79 3.80
CA GLU A 51 -8.86 -10.60 4.16
C GLU A 51 -9.84 -10.24 3.05
N SER A 52 -11.06 -9.84 3.43
CA SER A 52 -12.08 -9.47 2.47
C SER A 52 -11.63 -8.28 1.62
N LEU A 53 -12.09 -8.20 0.36
CA LEU A 53 -11.75 -7.08 -0.52
C LEU A 53 -12.05 -5.68 0.10
N PRO A 54 -13.17 -5.48 0.82
CA PRO A 54 -13.39 -4.23 1.56
C PRO A 54 -12.36 -3.99 2.66
N ARG A 55 -11.92 -5.04 3.38
CA ARG A 55 -10.90 -4.90 4.43
C ARG A 55 -9.54 -4.52 3.85
N LEU A 56 -9.11 -5.20 2.79
CA LEU A 56 -7.86 -4.89 2.08
C LEU A 56 -7.85 -3.46 1.57
N ASN A 57 -8.99 -2.99 1.03
CA ASN A 57 -9.13 -1.60 0.59
C ASN A 57 -9.02 -0.61 1.75
N GLY A 58 -9.68 -0.89 2.88
CA GLY A 58 -9.56 -0.07 4.09
C GLY A 58 -8.10 0.05 4.53
N LEU A 59 -7.40 -1.07 4.64
CA LEU A 59 -5.98 -1.10 5.03
C LEU A 59 -5.08 -0.34 4.05
N ALA A 60 -5.29 -0.48 2.74
CA ALA A 60 -4.53 0.27 1.74
C ALA A 60 -4.79 1.78 1.82
N GLN A 61 -6.03 2.21 2.08
CA GLN A 61 -6.37 3.62 2.27
C GLN A 61 -5.78 4.19 3.56
N ASP A 62 -5.85 3.43 4.67
CA ASP A 62 -5.23 3.82 5.94
C ASP A 62 -3.72 3.97 5.80
N GLY A 63 -3.06 3.03 5.10
CA GLY A 63 -1.64 3.12 4.76
C GLY A 63 -1.30 4.36 3.91
N LEU A 64 -2.09 4.67 2.88
CA LEU A 64 -1.93 5.89 2.08
C LEU A 64 -2.06 7.18 2.92
N ASN A 65 -2.99 7.22 3.86
CA ASN A 65 -3.18 8.36 4.77
C ASN A 65 -2.02 8.50 5.75
N MET A 66 -1.49 7.39 6.25
CA MET A 66 -0.31 7.37 7.10
C MET A 66 0.92 7.86 6.35
N LEU A 67 1.16 7.38 5.12
CA LEU A 67 2.26 7.86 4.27
C LEU A 67 2.18 9.36 4.01
N GLN A 68 0.97 9.90 3.77
CA GLN A 68 0.79 11.33 3.58
C GLN A 68 1.09 12.13 4.86
N SER A 69 0.68 11.61 6.02
CA SER A 69 1.03 12.21 7.32
C SER A 69 2.54 12.23 7.56
N LEU A 70 3.23 11.11 7.26
CA LEU A 70 4.69 11.01 7.38
C LEU A 70 5.44 11.94 6.42
N GLN A 71 4.95 12.09 5.19
CA GLN A 71 5.50 13.05 4.23
C GLN A 71 5.38 14.49 4.74
N PHE A 72 4.22 14.86 5.30
CA PHE A 72 4.04 16.18 5.92
C PHE A 72 4.94 16.37 7.15
N ASN A 73 5.10 15.33 7.98
CA ASN A 73 5.98 15.38 9.14
C ASN A 73 7.44 15.60 8.72
N LEU A 74 7.90 14.95 7.64
CA LEU A 74 9.25 15.17 7.11
C LEU A 74 9.43 16.62 6.63
N ASP A 75 8.45 17.21 5.94
CA ASP A 75 8.50 18.62 5.54
C ASP A 75 8.63 19.56 6.76
N LEU A 76 7.89 19.28 7.85
CA LEU A 76 7.93 20.07 9.07
C LEU A 76 9.27 19.93 9.82
N LEU A 77 9.82 18.72 9.86
CA LEU A 77 11.10 18.44 10.50
C LEU A 77 12.27 19.00 9.69
N ALA A 78 12.16 19.04 8.36
CA ALA A 78 13.19 19.59 7.49
C ALA A 78 13.54 21.04 7.87
N LEU A 79 12.53 21.86 8.22
CA LEU A 79 12.72 23.25 8.63
C LEU A 79 13.46 23.43 9.96
N GLN A 80 13.56 22.36 10.76
CA GLN A 80 14.20 22.37 12.08
C GLN A 80 15.62 21.80 12.04
N LEU A 81 16.09 21.34 10.88
CA LEU A 81 17.44 20.81 10.74
C LEU A 81 18.48 21.95 10.80
N PRO A 82 19.62 21.71 11.45
CA PRO A 82 20.62 22.75 11.70
C PRO A 82 21.44 23.14 10.46
N SER A 83 21.39 22.33 9.39
CA SER A 83 22.18 22.50 8.18
C SER A 83 21.29 22.72 6.97
N VAL A 84 21.59 23.75 6.17
CA VAL A 84 20.87 24.05 4.91
C VAL A 84 20.93 22.86 3.95
N ASP A 85 22.07 22.17 3.85
CA ASP A 85 22.20 20.99 2.99
C ASP A 85 21.25 19.86 3.43
N ASP A 86 21.01 19.72 4.73
CA ASP A 86 20.14 18.67 5.24
C ASP A 86 18.66 19.05 5.14
N VAL A 87 18.33 20.34 5.24
CA VAL A 87 17.02 20.89 4.88
C VAL A 87 16.69 20.55 3.41
N ASP A 88 17.60 20.87 2.48
CA ASP A 88 17.40 20.66 1.05
C ASP A 88 17.23 19.17 0.71
N LYS A 89 18.04 18.29 1.32
CA LYS A 89 17.90 16.83 1.18
C LYS A 89 16.55 16.35 1.71
N ALA A 90 16.13 16.79 2.89
CA ALA A 90 14.88 16.37 3.50
C ALA A 90 13.65 16.84 2.70
N GLN A 91 13.66 18.07 2.19
CA GLN A 91 12.61 18.59 1.31
C GLN A 91 12.56 17.85 -0.02
N SER A 92 13.72 17.59 -0.64
CA SER A 92 13.80 16.79 -1.87
C SER A 92 13.25 15.37 -1.66
N LEU A 93 13.58 14.76 -0.53
CA LEU A 93 13.05 13.45 -0.14
C LEU A 93 11.54 13.48 0.04
N ALA A 94 11.00 14.48 0.73
CA ALA A 94 9.55 14.64 0.92
C ALA A 94 8.80 14.83 -0.41
N GLN A 95 9.36 15.56 -1.37
CA GLN A 95 8.80 15.63 -2.73
C GLN A 95 8.84 14.28 -3.45
N SER A 96 9.92 13.51 -3.29
CA SER A 96 9.99 12.15 -3.84
C SER A 96 8.89 11.24 -3.25
N TRP A 97 8.63 11.36 -1.94
CA TRP A 97 7.58 10.61 -1.25
C TRP A 97 6.19 10.99 -1.75
N LYS A 98 5.95 12.27 -2.01
CA LYS A 98 4.69 12.74 -2.63
C LYS A 98 4.44 12.05 -3.96
N THR A 99 5.45 11.93 -4.83
CA THR A 99 5.35 11.21 -6.11
C THR A 99 5.07 9.73 -5.89
N GLN A 100 5.77 9.08 -4.95
CA GLN A 100 5.56 7.67 -4.62
C GLN A 100 4.14 7.39 -4.11
N ILE A 101 3.59 8.26 -3.25
CA ILE A 101 2.21 8.16 -2.74
C ILE A 101 1.20 8.29 -3.89
N GLN A 102 1.40 9.23 -4.82
CA GLN A 102 0.53 9.38 -5.99
C GLN A 102 0.59 8.14 -6.89
N SER A 103 1.77 7.55 -7.08
CA SER A 103 1.91 6.29 -7.79
C SER A 103 1.14 5.15 -7.10
N LEU A 104 1.24 5.02 -5.77
CA LEU A 104 0.49 4.01 -5.03
C LEU A 104 -1.02 4.19 -5.15
N ARG A 105 -1.52 5.43 -5.16
CA ARG A 105 -2.95 5.71 -5.39
C ARG A 105 -3.43 5.20 -6.75
N LEU A 106 -2.63 5.41 -7.80
CA LEU A 106 -2.92 4.89 -9.13
C LEU A 106 -2.88 3.36 -9.14
N SER A 107 -1.87 2.75 -8.50
CA SER A 107 -1.79 1.29 -8.35
C SER A 107 -3.00 0.71 -7.62
N LEU A 108 -3.44 1.32 -6.52
CA LEU A 108 -4.64 0.89 -5.79
C LEU A 108 -5.90 0.97 -6.66
N ARG A 109 -6.07 2.02 -7.46
CA ARG A 109 -7.19 2.14 -8.40
C ARG A 109 -7.15 1.02 -9.44
N ASN A 110 -5.98 0.75 -10.01
CA ASN A 110 -5.79 -0.31 -11.00
C ASN A 110 -6.03 -1.71 -10.41
N ALA A 111 -5.51 -1.97 -9.21
CA ALA A 111 -5.73 -3.22 -8.48
C ALA A 111 -7.22 -3.48 -8.24
N ASN A 112 -7.99 -2.45 -7.86
CA ASN A 112 -9.44 -2.57 -7.71
C ASN A 112 -10.18 -2.87 -9.02
N LEU A 113 -9.77 -2.26 -10.13
CA LEU A 113 -10.33 -2.57 -11.44
C LEU A 113 -10.04 -4.02 -11.83
N GLN A 114 -8.82 -4.50 -11.55
CA GLN A 114 -8.43 -5.88 -11.81
C GLN A 114 -9.19 -6.86 -10.91
N ALA A 115 -9.31 -6.60 -9.61
CA ALA A 115 -10.10 -7.40 -8.68
C ALA A 115 -11.54 -7.57 -9.18
N LYS A 116 -12.17 -6.47 -9.61
CA LYS A 116 -13.52 -6.48 -10.18
C LYS A 116 -13.60 -7.32 -11.46
N ALA A 117 -12.59 -7.25 -12.33
CA ALA A 117 -12.53 -8.07 -13.54
C ALA A 117 -12.36 -9.57 -13.21
N ASN A 118 -11.53 -9.90 -12.23
CA ASN A 118 -11.32 -11.27 -11.77
C ASN A 118 -12.60 -11.87 -11.20
N MET A 119 -13.30 -11.14 -10.31
CA MET A 119 -14.57 -11.57 -9.72
C MET A 119 -15.65 -11.83 -10.78
N ARG A 120 -15.74 -10.97 -11.81
CA ARG A 120 -16.67 -11.17 -12.93
C ARG A 120 -16.37 -12.45 -13.71
N LYS A 121 -15.09 -12.72 -13.98
CA LYS A 121 -14.67 -13.95 -14.66
C LYS A 121 -15.00 -15.19 -13.83
N ALA A 122 -14.76 -15.14 -12.51
CA ALA A 122 -15.07 -16.25 -11.61
C ALA A 122 -16.58 -16.56 -11.60
N ALA A 123 -17.44 -15.54 -11.47
CA ALA A 123 -18.89 -15.71 -11.49
C ALA A 123 -19.40 -16.32 -12.82
N GLN A 124 -18.88 -15.88 -13.97
CA GLN A 124 -19.23 -16.46 -15.26
C GLN A 124 -18.81 -17.92 -15.40
N GLN A 125 -17.68 -18.30 -14.79
CA GLN A 125 -17.19 -19.68 -14.84
C GLN A 125 -18.05 -20.62 -13.99
N GLU A 126 -18.56 -20.16 -12.86
CA GLU A 126 -19.47 -20.92 -11.99
C GLU A 126 -20.83 -21.17 -12.64
N GLU A 127 -21.41 -20.19 -13.35
CA GLU A 127 -22.67 -20.38 -14.08
C GLU A 127 -22.58 -21.45 -15.18
N ILE A 128 -21.45 -21.54 -15.88
CA ILE A 128 -21.23 -22.54 -16.95
C ILE A 128 -21.18 -23.98 -16.40
N VAL A 129 -20.76 -24.17 -15.14
CA VAL A 129 -20.62 -25.52 -14.54
C VAL A 129 -21.96 -26.05 -14.02
N VAL A 130 -22.96 -25.20 -13.82
CA VAL A 130 -24.26 -25.56 -13.20
C VAL A 130 -25.38 -25.83 -14.24
N THR A 131 -25.07 -25.78 -15.54
CA THR A 131 -26.04 -26.04 -16.64
C THR A 131 -25.68 -27.29 -17.43
#